data_AF-A0A8C4NLR2-F1
#
_entry.id   AF-A0A8C4NLR2-F1
#
_cell.length_a   1.000
_cell.length_b   1.000
_cell.length_c   1.000
_cell.angle_alpha   90.00
_cell.angle_beta   90.00
_cell.angle_gamma   90.00
#
_symmetry.space_group_name_H-M   'P 1'
#
loop_
_entity.id
_entity.type
_entity.pdbx_description
1 polymer ?
#
loop_
_entity_poly.entity_id
_entity_poly.type
_entity_poly.pdbx_seq_one_letter_code
_entity_poly.pdbx_strand_id
1 'polypeptide(L)'
;MQGTESQVFKSKFHHWDDVLRVDYTRTAKALSQERESPQCTGDRPKQPGPQMKADLTALFMPRQDIIPLSEAKQAIEDWNEDLDGMEGFVLEGKRFTRLPETEFGHFYSHECYVFLCRYWVPVESPAGEVEGDGAGEDVADGDEGLEDVQCIVYFWQGSDAPSMGWLTFTFSLQKKFESLFPGRLEVVKMQQQQEAPRFLSHFRRRFLVHQGKRLAPGTSSGTTSAFYHIRSNNSAIYTRCIQINADSSLLNSGFCYILKVPLANVEEGAVVYVWIGSRASRDEAKLAEDIAVFMSEDSSNKQVVNEGQEPDLFWSSLGGKKPYDEDSAFMHHVRLFRCSNERGFFTVSEKCSDFCQEDLANDDVMILDNGTEVYMWVGAESSQVEIKLGLKAAQVYIRHLANQTTPSPRRLRLVRRGNEVPAFSHCFHAWRPFPRPVQ
;
A
#
# COMPACT_ATOMS: atom_id res chain seq x y z
N MET A 1 15.28 13.51 1.24
CA MET A 1 16.68 13.26 1.65
C MET A 1 17.13 11.98 1.00
N GLN A 2 18.44 11.79 0.81
CA GLN A 2 18.98 10.54 0.26
C GLN A 2 18.55 9.35 1.12
N GLY A 3 17.88 8.35 0.51
CA GLY A 3 17.41 7.12 1.17
C GLY A 3 16.00 7.16 1.77
N THR A 4 15.28 8.28 1.64
CA THR A 4 13.88 8.43 2.13
C THR A 4 12.93 8.86 1.02
N GLU A 5 13.32 8.66 -0.23
CA GLU A 5 12.58 9.11 -1.40
C GLU A 5 11.19 8.47 -1.46
N SER A 6 10.17 9.26 -1.80
CA SER A 6 8.82 8.72 -2.00
C SER A 6 8.83 7.78 -3.20
N GLN A 7 7.94 6.79 -3.23
CA GLN A 7 7.82 5.89 -4.38
C GLN A 7 7.53 6.67 -5.68
N VAL A 8 6.76 7.76 -5.57
CA VAL A 8 6.47 8.71 -6.67
C VAL A 8 7.74 9.43 -7.16
N PHE A 9 8.65 9.78 -6.25
CA PHE A 9 9.94 10.37 -6.64
C PHE A 9 10.84 9.33 -7.31
N LYS A 10 10.97 8.13 -6.71
CA LYS A 10 11.81 7.05 -7.25
C LYS A 10 11.38 6.64 -8.66
N SER A 11 10.08 6.60 -8.92
CA SER A 11 9.54 6.26 -10.24
C SER A 11 9.84 7.28 -11.34
N LYS A 12 10.35 8.49 -11.03
CA LYS A 12 10.76 9.48 -12.04
C LYS A 12 12.13 9.18 -12.65
N PHE A 13 12.83 8.14 -12.18
CA PHE A 13 14.17 7.80 -12.62
C PHE A 13 14.19 6.36 -13.15
N HIS A 14 14.67 6.19 -14.38
CA HIS A 14 14.92 4.87 -14.95
C HIS A 14 16.03 4.16 -14.16
N HIS A 15 15.81 2.87 -13.85
CA HIS A 15 16.76 2.04 -13.09
C HIS A 15 17.10 2.60 -11.69
N TRP A 16 16.12 3.14 -10.98
CA TRP A 16 16.30 3.45 -9.55
C TRP A 16 16.49 2.15 -8.75
N ASP A 17 17.74 1.69 -8.68
CA ASP A 17 18.16 0.68 -7.73
C ASP A 17 18.24 1.37 -6.36
N ASP A 18 17.51 0.84 -5.37
CA ASP A 18 17.77 1.19 -3.99
C ASP A 18 19.23 0.84 -3.71
N VAL A 19 20.11 1.86 -3.72
CA VAL A 19 21.54 1.70 -3.47
C VAL A 19 21.67 1.03 -2.12
N LEU A 20 21.84 -0.29 -2.16
CA LEU A 20 22.22 -1.07 -1.01
C LEU A 20 23.48 -0.38 -0.47
N ARG A 21 23.44 0.08 0.78
CA ARG A 21 24.65 0.46 1.51
C ARG A 21 25.46 -0.82 1.70
N VAL A 22 26.13 -1.26 0.64
CA VAL A 22 27.23 -2.18 0.71
C VAL A 22 28.36 -1.37 1.33
N ASP A 23 28.60 -1.63 2.60
CA ASP A 23 29.70 -1.02 3.32
C ASP A 23 31.02 -1.62 2.79
N TYR A 24 31.62 -0.94 1.82
CA TYR A 24 32.92 -1.31 1.23
C TYR A 24 34.09 -1.24 2.23
N THR A 25 33.84 -0.87 3.49
CA THR A 25 34.87 -0.84 4.55
C THR A 25 35.23 -2.23 5.11
N ARG A 26 34.59 -3.32 4.66
CA ARG A 26 35.17 -4.67 4.75
C ARG A 26 36.32 -4.81 3.75
N THR A 27 37.38 -4.06 3.95
CA THR A 27 38.63 -4.23 3.21
C THR A 27 39.22 -5.60 3.54
N ALA A 28 39.79 -6.26 2.53
CA ALA A 28 40.47 -7.56 2.58
C ALA A 28 41.50 -7.77 3.72
N LYS A 29 41.83 -6.72 4.48
CA LYS A 29 42.63 -6.76 5.71
C LYS A 29 42.01 -7.59 6.83
N ALA A 30 40.68 -7.64 6.94
CA ALA A 30 40.02 -8.45 7.98
C ALA A 30 40.13 -9.97 7.72
N LEU A 31 40.23 -10.37 6.44
CA LEU A 31 40.35 -11.78 6.04
C LEU A 31 41.80 -12.28 5.99
N SER A 32 42.78 -11.38 5.95
CA SER A 32 44.21 -11.72 5.92
C SER A 32 44.83 -11.86 7.31
N GLN A 33 44.22 -11.32 8.36
CA GLN A 33 44.70 -11.46 9.75
C GLN A 33 44.32 -12.80 10.42
N GLU A 34 43.41 -13.58 9.84
CA GLU A 34 42.99 -14.89 10.40
C GLU A 34 43.91 -16.07 10.02
N ARG A 35 44.97 -15.85 9.22
CA ARG A 35 45.76 -16.96 8.65
C ARG A 35 47.22 -17.12 9.11
N GLU A 36 47.73 -16.40 10.09
CA GLU A 36 49.10 -16.63 10.58
C GLU A 36 49.23 -16.84 12.10
N SER A 37 49.34 -18.13 12.45
CA SER A 37 50.29 -18.76 13.38
C SER A 37 50.22 -18.57 14.92
N PRO A 38 50.67 -19.59 15.70
CA PRO A 38 50.42 -19.71 17.15
C PRO A 38 51.65 -19.35 18.02
N GLN A 39 51.46 -18.67 19.16
CA GLN A 39 52.18 -18.91 20.44
C GLN A 39 51.94 -17.84 21.54
N CYS A 40 51.77 -18.36 22.76
CA CYS A 40 52.11 -17.91 24.13
C CYS A 40 51.90 -16.48 24.68
N THR A 41 51.18 -16.48 25.81
CA THR A 41 51.33 -15.73 27.08
C THR A 41 51.42 -14.21 27.09
N GLY A 42 50.44 -13.59 27.74
CA GLY A 42 50.45 -12.19 28.19
C GLY A 42 49.03 -11.62 28.22
N ASP A 43 48.59 -11.13 29.38
CA ASP A 43 47.27 -10.58 29.66
C ASP A 43 46.70 -9.74 28.50
N ARG A 44 45.60 -10.22 27.89
CA ARG A 44 44.79 -9.42 26.97
C ARG A 44 43.61 -8.82 27.76
N PRO A 45 43.33 -7.52 27.66
CA PRO A 45 42.05 -6.99 28.10
C PRO A 45 40.95 -7.72 27.32
N LYS A 46 39.90 -8.17 28.02
CA LYS A 46 38.72 -8.80 27.40
C LYS A 46 38.28 -7.93 26.23
N GLN A 47 38.43 -8.45 25.01
CA GLN A 47 37.85 -7.78 23.85
C GLN A 47 36.35 -7.64 24.12
N PRO A 48 35.74 -6.48 23.80
CA PRO A 48 34.28 -6.41 23.81
C PRO A 48 33.80 -7.49 22.85
N GLY A 49 32.97 -8.42 23.35
CA GLY A 49 32.28 -9.37 22.49
C GLY A 49 31.58 -8.64 21.34
N PRO A 50 31.24 -9.33 20.23
CA PRO A 50 30.76 -8.68 19.01
C PRO A 50 29.69 -7.65 19.36
N GLN A 51 30.03 -6.36 19.21
CA GLN A 51 29.08 -5.29 19.44
C GLN A 51 27.95 -5.52 18.46
N MET A 52 26.78 -5.86 18.99
CA MET A 52 25.57 -6.04 18.19
C MET A 52 25.30 -4.71 17.51
N LYS A 53 25.63 -4.62 16.21
CA LYS A 53 25.43 -3.42 15.42
C LYS A 53 23.93 -3.11 15.40
N ALA A 54 23.58 -1.85 15.57
CA ALA A 54 22.19 -1.40 15.54
C ALA A 54 22.09 -0.19 14.61
N ASP A 55 21.15 -0.22 13.66
CA ASP A 55 20.81 0.93 12.81
C ASP A 55 19.45 1.48 13.21
N LEU A 56 19.44 2.70 13.75
CA LEU A 56 18.25 3.40 14.22
C LEU A 56 17.93 4.64 13.38
N THR A 57 18.61 4.82 12.24
CA THR A 57 18.62 6.09 11.49
C THR A 57 17.21 6.54 11.11
N ALA A 58 16.32 5.61 10.74
CA ALA A 58 14.94 5.88 10.34
C ALA A 58 14.13 6.65 11.42
N LEU A 59 14.40 6.41 12.71
CA LEU A 59 13.68 7.06 13.81
C LEU A 59 13.88 8.59 13.85
N PHE A 60 14.99 9.07 13.29
CA PHE A 60 15.39 10.47 13.34
C PHE A 60 15.18 11.19 12.00
N MET A 61 14.76 10.45 10.97
CA MET A 61 14.42 11.04 9.69
C MET A 61 13.10 11.83 9.84
N PRO A 62 12.97 12.99 9.17
CA PRO A 62 11.71 13.71 9.15
C PRO A 62 10.63 12.85 8.50
N ARG A 63 9.38 13.09 8.89
CA ARG A 63 8.22 12.48 8.24
C ARG A 63 8.24 12.86 6.75
N GLN A 64 7.83 11.93 5.89
CA GLN A 64 7.58 12.26 4.49
C GLN A 64 6.49 13.32 4.39
N ASP A 65 6.69 14.30 3.50
CA ASP A 65 5.69 15.34 3.26
C ASP A 65 4.44 14.75 2.59
N ILE A 66 3.29 15.39 2.85
CA ILE A 66 2.04 15.08 2.16
C ILE A 66 2.17 15.58 0.73
N ILE A 67 1.91 14.74 -0.26
CA ILE A 67 1.89 15.16 -1.66
C ILE A 67 0.63 15.99 -1.87
N PRO A 68 0.72 17.27 -2.27
CA PRO A 68 -0.45 18.10 -2.51
C PRO A 68 -1.38 17.48 -3.55
N LEU A 69 -2.68 17.71 -3.40
CA LEU A 69 -3.70 17.16 -4.30
C LEU A 69 -3.45 17.48 -5.77
N SER A 70 -2.96 18.69 -6.09
CA SER A 70 -2.65 19.09 -7.47
C SER A 70 -1.48 18.31 -8.06
N GLU A 71 -0.41 18.12 -7.28
CA GLU A 71 0.75 17.33 -7.71
C GLU A 71 0.40 15.86 -7.85
N ALA A 72 -0.40 15.31 -6.93
CA ALA A 72 -0.89 13.95 -7.01
C ALA A 72 -1.77 13.73 -8.27
N LYS A 73 -2.63 14.70 -8.61
CA LYS A 73 -3.45 14.65 -9.84
C LYS A 73 -2.58 14.75 -11.09
N GLN A 74 -1.58 15.62 -11.10
CA GLN A 74 -0.64 15.73 -12.23
C GLN A 74 0.11 14.41 -12.43
N ALA A 75 0.67 13.83 -11.37
CA ALA A 75 1.37 12.54 -11.47
C ALA A 75 0.46 11.39 -11.93
N ILE A 76 -0.83 11.44 -11.59
CA ILE A 76 -1.81 10.49 -12.12
C ILE A 76 -1.97 10.66 -13.63
N GLU A 77 -2.13 11.89 -14.13
CA GLU A 77 -2.26 12.12 -15.58
C GLU A 77 -0.95 11.78 -16.32
N ASP A 78 0.21 12.22 -15.84
CA ASP A 78 1.52 11.94 -16.45
C ASP A 78 1.72 10.42 -16.67
N TRP A 79 1.46 9.60 -15.64
CA TRP A 79 1.60 8.14 -15.78
C TRP A 79 0.58 7.49 -16.72
N ASN A 80 -0.55 8.16 -16.97
CA ASN A 80 -1.54 7.69 -17.91
C ASN A 80 -1.30 8.19 -19.35
N GLU A 81 -0.50 9.26 -19.54
CA GLU A 81 -0.06 9.68 -20.88
C GLU A 81 0.83 8.60 -21.52
N ASP A 82 1.70 7.97 -20.73
CA ASP A 82 2.55 6.88 -21.21
C ASP A 82 1.81 5.55 -21.42
N LEU A 83 0.59 5.38 -20.88
CA LEU A 83 -0.12 4.10 -20.93
C LEU A 83 -0.82 3.91 -22.28
N ASP A 84 -0.22 3.09 -23.14
CA ASP A 84 -0.79 2.70 -24.44
C ASP A 84 -2.01 1.76 -24.28
N GLY A 85 -1.93 0.81 -23.35
CA GLY A 85 -3.02 -0.14 -23.15
C GLY A 85 -2.93 -0.92 -21.85
N MET A 86 -4.08 -1.30 -21.31
CA MET A 86 -4.19 -2.11 -20.10
C MET A 86 -5.23 -3.22 -20.29
N GLU A 87 -4.79 -4.47 -20.20
CA GLU A 87 -5.66 -5.65 -20.29
C GLU A 87 -5.75 -6.36 -18.94
N GLY A 88 -6.97 -6.48 -18.41
CA GLY A 88 -7.24 -7.12 -17.12
C GLY A 88 -7.66 -8.58 -17.27
N PHE A 89 -7.25 -9.41 -16.31
CA PHE A 89 -7.62 -10.81 -16.17
C PHE A 89 -7.94 -11.14 -14.71
N VAL A 90 -8.87 -12.06 -14.47
CA VAL A 90 -9.23 -12.55 -13.14
C VAL A 90 -9.14 -14.07 -13.07
N LEU A 91 -8.71 -14.59 -11.93
CA LEU A 91 -8.60 -16.03 -11.71
C LEU A 91 -9.98 -16.66 -11.46
N GLU A 92 -10.52 -17.34 -12.46
CA GLU A 92 -11.78 -18.08 -12.33
C GLU A 92 -11.51 -19.60 -12.29
N GLY A 93 -11.73 -20.20 -11.12
CA GLY A 93 -11.47 -21.61 -10.90
C GLY A 93 -9.98 -21.94 -10.97
N LYS A 94 -9.50 -22.39 -12.13
CA LYS A 94 -8.09 -22.79 -12.35
C LYS A 94 -7.42 -22.05 -13.51
N ARG A 95 -8.07 -21.03 -14.08
CA ARG A 95 -7.56 -20.31 -15.25
C ARG A 95 -7.85 -18.83 -15.11
N PHE A 96 -6.97 -18.00 -15.66
CA PHE A 96 -7.24 -16.58 -15.82
C PHE A 96 -8.11 -16.35 -17.05
N THR A 97 -9.19 -15.60 -16.87
CA THR A 97 -10.13 -15.18 -17.91
C THR A 97 -10.09 -13.66 -18.04
N ARG A 98 -10.46 -13.11 -19.20
CA ARG A 98 -10.46 -11.66 -19.44
C ARG A 98 -11.46 -11.00 -18.49
N LEU A 99 -11.00 -9.97 -17.78
CA LEU A 99 -11.85 -9.15 -16.92
C LEU A 99 -12.67 -8.20 -17.81
N PRO A 100 -14.00 -8.12 -17.64
CA PRO A 100 -14.81 -7.14 -18.35
C PRO A 100 -14.36 -5.70 -18.05
N GLU A 101 -14.32 -4.85 -19.07
CA GLU A 101 -13.88 -3.45 -18.94
C GLU A 101 -14.78 -2.63 -18.00
N THR A 102 -16.07 -2.97 -17.92
CA THR A 102 -17.02 -2.38 -16.97
C THR A 102 -16.66 -2.63 -15.51
N GLU A 103 -15.81 -3.62 -15.23
CA GLU A 103 -15.38 -3.97 -13.88
C GLU A 103 -13.97 -3.45 -13.56
N PHE A 104 -13.34 -2.68 -14.46
CA PHE A 104 -12.01 -2.12 -14.19
C PHE A 104 -12.09 -1.16 -12.99
N GLY A 105 -11.27 -1.44 -11.97
CA GLY A 105 -11.32 -0.73 -10.70
C GLY A 105 -12.10 -1.47 -9.62
N HIS A 106 -12.81 -2.55 -9.93
CA HIS A 106 -13.46 -3.43 -8.96
C HIS A 106 -12.59 -4.67 -8.67
N PHE A 107 -12.12 -4.78 -7.44
CA PHE A 107 -11.31 -5.88 -6.94
C PHE A 107 -12.06 -6.61 -5.82
N TYR A 108 -11.83 -7.91 -5.67
CA TYR A 108 -12.47 -8.74 -4.65
C TYR A 108 -11.41 -9.42 -3.79
N SER A 109 -11.59 -9.37 -2.46
CA SER A 109 -10.54 -9.81 -1.52
C SER A 109 -10.23 -11.30 -1.60
N HIS A 110 -11.12 -12.13 -2.16
CA HIS A 110 -10.88 -13.58 -2.33
C HIS A 110 -10.30 -13.95 -3.70
N GLU A 111 -10.02 -12.98 -4.57
CA GLU A 111 -9.65 -13.22 -5.96
C GLU A 111 -8.22 -12.74 -6.26
N CYS A 112 -7.66 -13.28 -7.35
CA CYS A 112 -6.40 -12.80 -7.91
C CYS A 112 -6.64 -12.19 -9.29
N TYR A 113 -5.96 -11.09 -9.57
CA TYR A 113 -6.05 -10.37 -10.84
C TYR A 113 -4.68 -10.24 -11.48
N VAL A 114 -4.66 -10.14 -12.80
CA VAL A 114 -3.47 -9.87 -13.60
C VAL A 114 -3.81 -8.74 -14.55
N PHE A 115 -2.98 -7.70 -14.59
CA PHE A 115 -3.09 -6.61 -15.55
C PHE A 115 -1.81 -6.55 -16.38
N LEU A 116 -1.95 -6.68 -17.69
CA LEU A 116 -0.87 -6.43 -18.65
C LEU A 116 -0.97 -4.97 -19.09
N CYS A 117 0.01 -4.16 -18.72
CA CYS A 117 0.12 -2.75 -19.09
C CYS A 117 1.24 -2.57 -20.10
N ARG A 118 0.95 -1.88 -21.21
CA ARG A 118 1.93 -1.47 -22.22
C ARG A 118 2.15 0.03 -22.10
N TYR A 119 3.40 0.43 -22.05
CA TYR A 119 3.79 1.83 -21.91
C TYR A 119 4.67 2.25 -23.08
N TRP A 120 4.41 3.45 -23.59
CA TRP A 120 5.31 4.14 -24.50
C TRP A 120 6.57 4.57 -23.76
N VAL A 121 7.74 4.26 -24.32
CA VAL A 121 9.03 4.79 -23.87
C VAL A 121 9.55 5.73 -24.95
N PRO A 122 9.66 7.04 -24.67
CA PRO A 122 10.28 7.96 -25.60
C PRO A 122 11.72 7.52 -25.89
N VAL A 123 12.05 7.34 -27.17
CA VAL A 123 13.44 7.10 -27.57
C VAL A 123 14.21 8.40 -27.37
N GLU A 124 15.09 8.45 -26.37
CA GLU A 124 16.04 9.56 -26.25
C GLU A 124 16.93 9.57 -27.51
N SER A 125 16.64 10.47 -28.44
CA SER A 125 17.56 10.74 -29.54
C SER A 125 18.86 11.26 -28.93
N PRO A 126 20.03 10.66 -29.21
CA PRO A 126 21.28 11.13 -28.66
C PRO A 126 21.46 12.60 -29.07
N ALA A 127 21.39 13.49 -28.08
CA ALA A 127 21.56 14.91 -28.31
C ALA A 127 22.99 15.17 -28.78
N GLY A 128 23.13 15.44 -30.08
CA GLY A 128 24.32 16.07 -30.65
C GLY A 128 25.08 15.23 -31.67
N GLU A 129 24.57 15.17 -32.91
CA GLU A 129 25.46 15.25 -34.07
C GLU A 129 25.00 16.42 -34.94
N VAL A 130 25.88 17.41 -35.01
CA VAL A 130 25.77 18.63 -35.80
C VAL A 130 25.71 18.24 -37.28
N GLU A 131 24.83 18.90 -38.02
CA GLU A 131 24.72 18.83 -39.48
C GLU A 131 26.11 18.87 -40.14
N GLY A 132 26.52 17.74 -40.72
CA GLY A 132 27.68 17.62 -41.58
C GLY A 132 27.23 17.18 -42.97
N ASP A 133 27.34 18.08 -43.94
CA ASP A 133 27.20 17.81 -45.37
C ASP A 133 27.97 16.54 -45.80
N GLY A 134 27.29 15.59 -46.44
CA GLY A 134 27.92 14.39 -46.99
C GLY A 134 26.96 13.53 -47.79
N ALA A 135 27.19 13.47 -49.10
CA ALA A 135 26.35 12.77 -50.06
C ALA A 135 26.42 11.23 -49.94
N GLY A 136 25.25 10.59 -50.05
CA GLY A 136 25.00 9.26 -50.62
C GLY A 136 25.65 8.04 -49.96
N GLU A 137 24.83 7.14 -49.42
CA GLU A 137 24.90 5.69 -49.70
C GLU A 137 23.68 4.98 -49.09
N ASP A 138 23.23 3.94 -49.78
CA ASP A 138 22.06 3.13 -49.49
C ASP A 138 22.05 2.59 -48.05
N VAL A 139 20.97 2.84 -47.30
CA VAL A 139 20.66 2.07 -46.08
C VAL A 139 19.29 1.43 -46.26
N ALA A 140 19.31 0.12 -46.05
CA ALA A 140 18.22 -0.81 -46.28
C ALA A 140 16.92 -0.39 -45.61
N ASP A 141 15.87 -0.46 -46.42
CA ASP A 141 14.47 -0.64 -46.03
C ASP A 141 14.37 -1.86 -45.09
N GLY A 142 14.01 -1.65 -43.81
CA GLY A 142 13.77 -2.76 -42.87
C GLY A 142 14.08 -2.54 -41.39
N ASP A 143 13.67 -1.42 -40.79
CA ASP A 143 13.17 -1.39 -39.40
C ASP A 143 12.30 -0.15 -39.25
N GLU A 144 11.04 -0.23 -39.68
CA GLU A 144 10.04 0.78 -39.34
C GLU A 144 9.95 0.80 -37.80
N GLY A 145 10.45 1.91 -37.23
CA GLY A 145 10.62 2.16 -35.80
C GLY A 145 9.61 1.44 -34.93
N LEU A 146 10.05 0.34 -34.33
CA LEU A 146 9.37 -0.22 -33.17
C LEU A 146 9.60 0.78 -32.05
N GLU A 147 8.67 1.72 -31.93
CA GLU A 147 8.46 2.54 -30.74
C GLU A 147 8.76 1.68 -29.50
N ASP A 148 9.68 2.14 -28.64
CA ASP A 148 10.20 1.30 -27.55
C ASP A 148 9.09 1.13 -26.52
N VAL A 149 8.46 -0.05 -26.48
CA VAL A 149 7.33 -0.33 -25.58
C VAL A 149 7.83 -1.13 -24.39
N GLN A 150 7.63 -0.60 -23.18
CA GLN A 150 7.81 -1.35 -21.94
C GLN A 150 6.51 -2.07 -21.57
N CYS A 151 6.60 -3.37 -21.26
CA CYS A 151 5.44 -4.14 -20.80
C CYS A 151 5.60 -4.50 -19.32
N ILE A 152 4.64 -4.11 -18.48
CA ILE A 152 4.61 -4.47 -17.06
C ILE A 152 3.36 -5.31 -16.80
N VAL A 153 3.55 -6.46 -16.16
CA VAL A 153 2.47 -7.33 -15.69
C VAL A 153 2.32 -7.16 -14.18
N TYR A 154 1.21 -6.57 -13.77
CA TYR A 154 0.83 -6.44 -12.39
C TYR A 154 -0.01 -7.65 -11.97
N PHE A 155 0.51 -8.48 -11.07
CA PHE A 155 -0.26 -9.51 -10.38
C PHE A 155 -0.76 -8.94 -9.06
N TRP A 156 -2.08 -8.87 -8.87
CA TRP A 156 -2.70 -8.41 -7.63
C TRP A 156 -3.35 -9.59 -6.91
N GLN A 157 -3.09 -9.73 -5.62
CA GLN A 157 -3.65 -10.78 -4.76
C GLN A 157 -4.50 -10.19 -3.65
N GLY A 158 -5.77 -10.58 -3.60
CA GLY A 158 -6.65 -10.23 -2.49
C GLY A 158 -6.17 -10.80 -1.15
N SER A 159 -6.51 -10.12 -0.06
CA SER A 159 -6.12 -10.52 1.31
C SER A 159 -6.57 -11.93 1.70
N ASP A 160 -7.70 -12.38 1.16
CA ASP A 160 -8.34 -13.67 1.44
C ASP A 160 -8.23 -14.64 0.23
N ALA A 161 -7.43 -14.27 -0.78
CA ALA A 161 -7.31 -15.00 -2.03
C ALA A 161 -6.46 -16.28 -1.88
N PRO A 162 -6.72 -17.33 -2.70
CA PRO A 162 -6.02 -18.60 -2.57
C PRO A 162 -4.52 -18.45 -2.88
N SER A 163 -3.67 -19.08 -2.05
CA SER A 163 -2.20 -19.04 -2.18
C SER A 163 -1.68 -19.56 -3.53
N MET A 164 -2.46 -20.39 -4.23
CA MET A 164 -2.11 -20.97 -5.52
C MET A 164 -2.26 -20.01 -6.71
N GLY A 165 -2.85 -18.82 -6.52
CA GLY A 165 -3.11 -17.90 -7.63
C GLY A 165 -1.82 -17.47 -8.36
N TRP A 166 -0.76 -17.19 -7.61
CA TRP A 166 0.55 -16.83 -8.18
C TRP A 166 1.14 -17.97 -9.01
N LEU A 167 1.08 -19.20 -8.49
CA LEU A 167 1.57 -20.38 -9.22
C LEU A 167 0.78 -20.59 -10.51
N THR A 168 -0.55 -20.47 -10.46
CA THR A 168 -1.39 -20.54 -11.66
C THR A 168 -0.96 -19.50 -12.71
N PHE A 169 -0.67 -18.26 -12.31
CA PHE A 169 -0.20 -17.21 -13.21
C PHE A 169 1.14 -17.58 -13.86
N THR A 170 2.16 -17.90 -13.04
CA THR A 170 3.52 -18.21 -13.51
C THR A 170 3.57 -19.40 -14.49
N PHE A 171 2.75 -20.43 -14.25
CA PHE A 171 2.68 -21.60 -15.13
C PHE A 171 1.74 -21.45 -16.33
N SER A 172 0.94 -20.38 -16.40
CA SER A 172 -0.03 -20.15 -17.49
C SER A 172 0.21 -18.85 -18.25
N LEU A 173 -0.33 -17.72 -17.78
CA LEU A 173 -0.29 -16.44 -18.48
C LEU A 173 1.13 -15.89 -18.63
N GLN A 174 1.99 -16.02 -17.61
CA GLN A 174 3.32 -15.43 -17.66
C GLN A 174 4.10 -15.90 -18.89
N LYS A 175 4.16 -17.22 -19.13
CA LYS A 175 4.84 -17.79 -20.30
C LYS A 175 4.27 -17.30 -21.63
N LYS A 176 2.96 -17.06 -21.68
CA LYS A 176 2.31 -16.51 -22.88
C LYS A 176 2.75 -15.06 -23.10
N PHE A 177 2.73 -14.23 -22.06
CA PHE A 177 3.19 -12.84 -22.16
C PHE A 177 4.68 -12.73 -22.48
N GLU A 178 5.53 -13.56 -21.87
CA GLU A 178 6.96 -13.62 -22.19
C GLU A 178 7.21 -14.00 -23.66
N SER A 179 6.38 -14.88 -24.24
CA SER A 179 6.46 -15.22 -25.66
C SER A 179 6.01 -14.09 -26.60
N LEU A 180 5.09 -13.23 -26.15
CA LEU A 180 4.61 -12.08 -26.91
C LEU A 180 5.54 -10.87 -26.79
N PHE A 181 6.26 -10.75 -25.67
CA PHE A 181 7.15 -9.62 -25.38
C PHE A 181 8.54 -10.10 -24.89
N PRO A 182 9.34 -10.78 -25.74
CA PRO A 182 10.62 -11.34 -25.32
C PRO A 182 11.59 -10.25 -24.82
N GLY A 183 12.10 -10.41 -23.59
CA GLY A 183 13.08 -9.48 -23.01
C GLY A 183 12.54 -8.11 -22.58
N ARG A 184 11.23 -7.85 -22.73
CA ARG A 184 10.58 -6.56 -22.40
C ARG A 184 9.51 -6.64 -21.32
N LEU A 185 9.33 -7.82 -20.72
CA LEU A 185 8.30 -8.08 -19.71
C LEU A 185 8.86 -7.93 -18.29
N GLU A 186 8.34 -6.97 -17.54
CA GLU A 186 8.52 -6.87 -16.10
C GLU A 186 7.29 -7.47 -15.39
N VAL A 187 7.50 -8.17 -14.27
CA VAL A 187 6.40 -8.73 -13.49
C VAL A 187 6.44 -8.18 -12.07
N VAL A 188 5.38 -7.48 -11.66
CA VAL A 188 5.24 -6.89 -10.34
C VAL A 188 4.14 -7.63 -9.58
N LYS A 189 4.51 -8.30 -8.49
CA LYS A 189 3.56 -8.98 -7.60
C LYS A 189 3.18 -8.03 -6.45
N MET A 190 1.89 -7.82 -6.27
CA MET A 190 1.32 -6.95 -5.24
C MET A 190 0.28 -7.70 -4.41
N GLN A 191 0.15 -7.31 -3.16
CA GLN A 191 -0.94 -7.72 -2.28
C GLN A 191 -1.93 -6.57 -2.13
N GLN A 192 -3.15 -6.89 -1.74
CA GLN A 192 -4.16 -5.90 -1.37
C GLN A 192 -3.59 -4.88 -0.37
N GLN A 193 -3.79 -3.59 -0.66
CA GLN A 193 -3.26 -2.44 0.08
C GLN A 193 -1.73 -2.25 0.03
N GLN A 194 -1.01 -3.04 -0.77
CA GLN A 194 0.42 -2.88 -1.05
C GLN A 194 0.67 -2.69 -2.55
N GLU A 195 -0.25 -1.99 -3.22
CA GLU A 195 -0.18 -1.72 -4.65
C GLU A 195 0.87 -0.65 -4.97
N ALA A 196 1.52 -0.80 -6.12
CA ALA A 196 2.41 0.21 -6.67
C ALA A 196 1.63 1.48 -7.04
N PRO A 197 2.18 2.69 -6.80
CA PRO A 197 1.48 3.94 -7.08
C PRO A 197 1.16 4.14 -8.57
N ARG A 198 2.03 3.69 -9.48
CA ARG A 198 1.78 3.71 -10.94
C ARG A 198 0.59 2.82 -11.31
N PHE A 199 0.45 1.66 -10.68
CA PHE A 199 -0.71 0.80 -10.90
C PHE A 199 -2.00 1.45 -10.40
N LEU A 200 -1.99 2.05 -9.20
CA LEU A 200 -3.16 2.74 -8.64
C LEU A 200 -3.62 3.93 -9.50
N SER A 201 -2.69 4.66 -10.13
CA SER A 201 -3.03 5.83 -10.94
C SER A 201 -3.86 5.50 -12.18
N HIS A 202 -3.72 4.30 -12.74
CA HIS A 202 -4.49 3.87 -13.92
C HIS A 202 -5.99 3.76 -13.64
N PHE A 203 -6.38 3.60 -12.36
CA PHE A 203 -7.78 3.59 -11.93
C PHE A 203 -8.32 4.98 -11.61
N ARG A 204 -7.49 6.04 -11.71
CA ARG A 204 -7.88 7.44 -11.46
C ARG A 204 -8.68 7.61 -10.17
N ARG A 205 -8.16 7.03 -9.07
CA ARG A 205 -8.73 7.05 -7.71
C ARG A 205 -10.05 6.25 -7.55
N ARG A 206 -10.48 5.51 -8.56
CA ARG A 206 -11.62 4.57 -8.52
C ARG A 206 -11.11 3.14 -8.29
N PHE A 207 -10.38 2.94 -7.20
CA PHE A 207 -9.88 1.63 -6.78
C PHE A 207 -10.75 1.07 -5.65
N LEU A 208 -11.66 0.17 -6.00
CA LEU A 208 -12.66 -0.40 -5.10
C LEU A 208 -12.28 -1.83 -4.74
N VAL A 209 -12.29 -2.14 -3.44
CA VAL A 209 -12.02 -3.49 -2.94
C VAL A 209 -13.25 -4.02 -2.19
N HIS A 210 -13.93 -4.98 -2.80
CA HIS A 210 -15.05 -5.72 -2.23
C HIS A 210 -14.55 -6.86 -1.33
N GLN A 211 -15.31 -7.17 -0.28
CA GLN A 211 -15.09 -8.36 0.52
C GLN A 211 -15.75 -9.58 -0.13
N GLY A 212 -15.05 -10.71 -0.11
CA GLY A 212 -15.59 -11.97 -0.62
C GLY A 212 -15.19 -12.26 -2.07
N LYS A 213 -16.00 -13.10 -2.74
CA LYS A 213 -15.79 -13.56 -4.12
C LYS A 213 -16.61 -12.75 -5.11
N ARG A 214 -16.09 -12.61 -6.33
CA ARG A 214 -16.75 -11.88 -7.42
C ARG A 214 -18.06 -12.52 -7.89
N LEU A 215 -18.07 -13.83 -8.05
CA LEU A 215 -19.21 -14.62 -8.57
C LEU A 215 -19.72 -15.60 -7.51
N ALA A 216 -20.04 -15.13 -6.30
CA ALA A 216 -20.51 -16.02 -5.24
C ALA A 216 -21.85 -16.70 -5.63
N PRO A 217 -21.94 -18.05 -5.64
CA PRO A 217 -23.19 -18.74 -5.95
C PRO A 217 -24.21 -18.50 -4.83
N GLY A 218 -25.36 -17.92 -5.16
CA GLY A 218 -26.43 -17.60 -4.21
C GLY A 218 -26.50 -16.13 -3.79
N THR A 219 -25.58 -15.27 -4.22
CA THR A 219 -25.78 -13.82 -4.21
C THR A 219 -26.49 -13.39 -5.49
N SER A 220 -27.77 -13.71 -5.60
CA SER A 220 -28.67 -12.69 -6.14
C SER A 220 -28.44 -11.45 -5.26
N SER A 221 -27.88 -10.40 -5.85
CA SER A 221 -27.72 -9.07 -5.26
C SER A 221 -28.71 -8.80 -4.11
N GLY A 222 -28.22 -8.68 -2.87
CA GLY A 222 -28.89 -7.84 -1.87
C GLY A 222 -29.59 -8.51 -0.69
N THR A 223 -28.92 -9.31 0.14
CA THR A 223 -29.45 -9.61 1.48
C THR A 223 -28.72 -8.89 2.61
N THR A 224 -27.48 -8.44 2.40
CA THR A 224 -26.69 -7.74 3.40
C THR A 224 -26.19 -6.39 2.90
N SER A 225 -26.28 -5.37 3.73
CA SER A 225 -25.73 -4.05 3.44
C SER A 225 -24.23 -4.12 3.19
N ALA A 226 -23.74 -3.38 2.21
CA ALA A 226 -22.32 -3.25 1.92
C ALA A 226 -21.84 -1.85 2.29
N PHE A 227 -20.86 -1.77 3.19
CA PHE A 227 -20.35 -0.52 3.74
C PHE A 227 -18.89 -0.32 3.33
N TYR A 228 -18.56 0.86 2.82
CA TYR A 228 -17.26 1.16 2.23
C TYR A 228 -16.67 2.41 2.87
N HIS A 229 -15.37 2.37 3.11
CA HIS A 229 -14.58 3.48 3.64
C HIS A 229 -13.63 3.99 2.57
N ILE A 230 -13.76 5.27 2.23
CA ILE A 230 -12.87 5.97 1.29
C ILE A 230 -11.80 6.68 2.09
N ARG A 231 -10.53 6.39 1.77
CA ARG A 231 -9.40 7.01 2.47
C ARG A 231 -8.20 7.17 1.54
N SER A 232 -7.51 8.31 1.71
CA SER A 232 -6.27 8.63 1.02
C SER A 232 -5.15 8.77 2.05
N ASN A 233 -4.18 7.85 2.05
CA ASN A 233 -3.05 7.92 2.97
C ASN A 233 -1.95 8.81 2.40
N ASN A 234 -1.77 10.01 2.96
CA ASN A 234 -0.70 10.98 2.64
C ASN A 234 -0.66 11.52 1.19
N SER A 235 -1.33 10.89 0.23
CA SER A 235 -1.47 11.33 -1.15
C SER A 235 -2.76 10.78 -1.77
N ALA A 236 -3.35 11.55 -2.69
CA ALA A 236 -4.53 11.14 -3.47
C ALA A 236 -4.22 9.98 -4.44
N ILE A 237 -2.95 9.67 -4.72
CA ILE A 237 -2.56 8.50 -5.52
C ILE A 237 -2.94 7.20 -4.80
N TYR A 238 -2.84 7.19 -3.46
CA TYR A 238 -3.11 6.02 -2.63
C TYR A 238 -4.58 5.90 -2.19
N THR A 239 -5.48 6.65 -2.83
CA THR A 239 -6.90 6.61 -2.53
C THR A 239 -7.46 5.21 -2.81
N ARG A 240 -8.10 4.61 -1.80
CA ARG A 240 -8.85 3.35 -1.95
C ARG A 240 -10.24 3.49 -1.37
N CYS A 241 -11.20 2.76 -1.94
CA CYS A 241 -12.53 2.57 -1.40
C CYS A 241 -12.69 1.10 -1.02
N ILE A 242 -12.61 0.79 0.27
CA ILE A 242 -12.54 -0.59 0.75
C ILE A 242 -13.81 -0.95 1.51
N GLN A 243 -14.41 -2.08 1.15
CA GLN A 243 -15.54 -2.64 1.88
C GLN A 243 -15.09 -3.08 3.28
N ILE A 244 -15.80 -2.59 4.29
CA ILE A 244 -15.63 -2.88 5.71
C ILE A 244 -16.91 -3.47 6.29
N ASN A 245 -16.85 -3.96 7.53
CA ASN A 245 -18.02 -4.46 8.22
C ASN A 245 -19.07 -3.35 8.38
N ALA A 246 -20.35 -3.66 8.17
CA ALA A 246 -21.44 -2.72 8.38
C ALA A 246 -21.67 -2.48 9.88
N ASP A 247 -20.91 -1.55 10.47
CA ASP A 247 -21.00 -1.15 11.87
C ASP A 247 -20.79 0.36 11.99
N SER A 248 -21.75 1.06 12.62
CA SER A 248 -21.69 2.51 12.79
C SER A 248 -20.51 2.99 13.66
N SER A 249 -19.94 2.13 14.50
CA SER A 249 -18.76 2.47 15.30
C SER A 249 -17.49 2.66 14.47
N LEU A 250 -17.50 2.25 13.19
CA LEU A 250 -16.39 2.42 12.25
C LEU A 250 -16.43 3.73 11.47
N LEU A 251 -17.49 4.54 11.64
CA LEU A 251 -17.55 5.89 11.08
C LEU A 251 -16.43 6.76 11.67
N ASN A 252 -16.05 7.78 10.92
CA ASN A 252 -15.17 8.83 11.43
C ASN A 252 -15.45 10.14 10.71
N SER A 253 -15.60 11.22 11.49
CA SER A 253 -15.99 12.54 10.96
C SER A 253 -15.00 13.12 9.95
N GLY A 254 -13.77 12.63 9.89
CA GLY A 254 -12.74 13.03 8.95
C GLY A 254 -12.80 12.36 7.57
N PHE A 255 -13.67 11.39 7.35
CA PHE A 255 -13.71 10.61 6.10
C PHE A 255 -15.10 10.54 5.46
N CYS A 256 -15.15 9.98 4.26
CA CYS A 256 -16.38 9.68 3.54
C CYS A 256 -16.62 8.18 3.46
N TYR A 257 -17.89 7.80 3.49
CA TYR A 257 -18.31 6.40 3.46
C TYR A 257 -19.45 6.19 2.46
N ILE A 258 -19.53 5.00 1.89
CA ILE A 258 -20.64 4.60 1.02
C ILE A 258 -21.34 3.41 1.67
N LEU A 259 -22.65 3.50 1.86
CA LEU A 259 -23.48 2.41 2.35
C LEU A 259 -24.52 2.02 1.29
N LYS A 260 -24.38 0.83 0.73
CA LYS A 260 -25.36 0.22 -0.17
C LYS A 260 -26.29 -0.67 0.65
N VAL A 261 -27.54 -0.27 0.78
CA VAL A 261 -28.59 -1.00 1.49
C VAL A 261 -29.50 -1.66 0.46
N PRO A 262 -29.55 -3.00 0.39
CA PRO A 262 -30.49 -3.66 -0.49
C PRO A 262 -31.92 -3.48 0.04
N LEU A 263 -32.86 -3.18 -0.86
CA LEU A 263 -34.28 -3.09 -0.51
C LEU A 263 -34.94 -4.45 -0.63
N ALA A 264 -35.98 -4.68 0.17
CA ALA A 264 -36.63 -5.99 0.29
C ALA A 264 -37.29 -6.46 -1.01
N ASN A 265 -37.71 -5.53 -1.86
CA ASN A 265 -38.28 -5.81 -3.16
C ASN A 265 -37.21 -5.68 -4.25
N VAL A 266 -37.01 -6.72 -5.06
CA VAL A 266 -36.01 -6.75 -6.15
C VAL A 266 -36.23 -5.60 -7.16
N GLU A 267 -37.49 -5.18 -7.34
CA GLU A 267 -37.87 -4.05 -8.21
C GLU A 267 -37.46 -2.68 -7.64
N GLU A 268 -37.29 -2.56 -6.31
CA GLU A 268 -36.85 -1.31 -5.66
C GLU A 268 -35.32 -1.16 -5.65
N GLY A 269 -34.59 -2.23 -5.98
CA GLY A 269 -33.13 -2.21 -6.10
C GLY A 269 -32.41 -2.03 -4.76
N ALA A 270 -31.50 -1.06 -4.70
CA ALA A 270 -30.77 -0.71 -3.49
C ALA A 270 -30.72 0.81 -3.30
N VAL A 271 -30.73 1.27 -2.05
CA VAL A 271 -30.42 2.66 -1.70
C VAL A 271 -28.93 2.78 -1.47
N VAL A 272 -28.31 3.80 -2.07
CA VAL A 272 -26.88 4.08 -1.90
C VAL A 272 -26.72 5.39 -1.15
N TYR A 273 -26.32 5.30 0.11
CA TYR A 273 -25.97 6.47 0.91
C TYR A 273 -24.51 6.84 0.72
N VAL A 274 -24.24 8.10 0.43
CA VAL A 274 -22.91 8.72 0.48
C VAL A 274 -22.85 9.54 1.74
N TRP A 275 -22.24 9.01 2.79
CA TRP A 275 -22.09 9.69 4.07
C TRP A 275 -20.84 10.58 4.05
N ILE A 276 -21.00 11.86 4.33
CA ILE A 276 -19.94 12.86 4.36
C ILE A 276 -19.71 13.29 5.80
N GLY A 277 -18.53 12.95 6.33
CA GLY A 277 -18.09 13.41 7.64
C GLY A 277 -17.92 14.93 7.68
N SER A 278 -18.23 15.54 8.81
CA SER A 278 -18.18 16.99 9.03
C SER A 278 -16.78 17.61 8.88
N ARG A 279 -15.73 16.79 8.97
CA ARG A 279 -14.31 17.17 8.80
C ARG A 279 -13.70 16.60 7.51
N ALA A 280 -14.48 15.89 6.69
CA ALA A 280 -14.01 15.37 5.42
C ALA A 280 -13.70 16.51 4.44
N SER A 281 -12.71 16.30 3.57
CA SER A 281 -12.35 17.30 2.57
C SER A 281 -13.40 17.39 1.46
N ARG A 282 -13.58 18.57 0.85
CA ARG A 282 -14.51 18.75 -0.28
C ARG A 282 -14.14 17.88 -1.49
N ASP A 283 -12.84 17.63 -1.71
CA ASP A 283 -12.38 16.75 -2.80
C ASP A 283 -12.77 15.29 -2.53
N GLU A 284 -12.62 14.81 -1.30
CA GLU A 284 -13.05 13.44 -0.93
C GLU A 284 -14.57 13.29 -0.93
N ALA A 285 -15.33 14.32 -0.55
CA ALA A 285 -16.78 14.32 -0.66
C ALA A 285 -17.23 14.15 -2.12
N LYS A 286 -16.66 14.96 -3.03
CA LYS A 286 -16.94 14.85 -4.47
C LYS A 286 -16.53 13.48 -5.02
N LEU A 287 -15.33 13.01 -4.67
CA LEU A 287 -14.86 11.68 -5.06
C LEU A 287 -15.81 10.57 -4.57
N ALA A 288 -16.33 10.66 -3.34
CA ALA A 288 -17.24 9.67 -2.79
C ALA A 288 -18.56 9.61 -3.59
N GLU A 289 -19.06 10.76 -4.03
CA GLU A 289 -20.19 10.81 -4.95
C GLU A 289 -19.87 10.19 -6.31
N ASP A 290 -18.71 10.49 -6.89
CA ASP A 290 -18.27 9.94 -8.17
C ASP A 290 -18.10 8.42 -8.10
N ILE A 291 -17.54 7.90 -7.00
CA ILE A 291 -17.40 6.46 -6.73
C ILE A 291 -18.79 5.84 -6.55
N ALA A 292 -19.72 6.48 -5.85
CA ALA A 292 -21.07 5.94 -5.67
C ALA A 292 -21.84 5.82 -7.00
N VAL A 293 -21.65 6.78 -7.92
CA VAL A 293 -22.16 6.71 -9.30
C VAL A 293 -21.46 5.59 -10.06
N PHE A 294 -20.15 5.45 -9.93
CA PHE A 294 -19.39 4.37 -10.56
C PHE A 294 -19.82 2.98 -10.09
N MET A 295 -20.19 2.82 -8.82
CA MET A 295 -20.65 1.54 -8.23
C MET A 295 -22.06 1.11 -8.63
N SER A 296 -22.90 2.03 -9.11
CA SER A 296 -24.31 1.79 -9.33
C SER A 296 -24.68 2.18 -10.76
N GLU A 297 -25.04 1.18 -11.57
CA GLU A 297 -25.58 1.42 -12.92
C GLU A 297 -26.82 2.34 -12.86
N ASP A 298 -27.63 2.21 -11.81
CA ASP A 298 -28.76 3.08 -11.49
C ASP A 298 -28.37 4.13 -10.42
N SER A 299 -28.11 5.35 -10.87
CA SER A 299 -27.82 6.50 -9.99
C SER A 299 -29.07 7.10 -9.31
N SER A 300 -30.27 6.60 -9.63
CA SER A 300 -31.56 7.16 -9.20
C SER A 300 -31.82 7.04 -7.69
N ASN A 301 -31.21 6.05 -7.02
CA ASN A 301 -31.39 5.79 -5.59
C ASN A 301 -30.18 6.24 -4.73
N LYS A 302 -29.35 7.15 -5.24
CA LYS A 302 -28.24 7.76 -4.49
C LYS A 302 -28.75 8.87 -3.57
N GLN A 303 -28.34 8.85 -2.30
CA GLN A 303 -28.62 9.88 -1.32
C GLN A 303 -27.33 10.36 -0.65
N VAL A 304 -27.03 11.66 -0.76
CA VAL A 304 -25.93 12.28 -0.02
C VAL A 304 -26.41 12.63 1.37
N VAL A 305 -25.68 12.19 2.39
CA VAL A 305 -26.04 12.34 3.81
C VAL A 305 -24.88 13.01 4.52
N ASN A 306 -25.09 14.20 5.05
CA ASN A 306 -24.09 14.84 5.91
C ASN A 306 -24.16 14.28 7.32
N GLU A 307 -23.03 14.23 8.01
CA GLU A 307 -22.95 13.87 9.43
C GLU A 307 -23.98 14.66 10.27
N GLY A 308 -24.76 13.95 11.08
CA GLY A 308 -25.84 14.49 11.89
C GLY A 308 -27.21 14.60 11.20
N GLN A 309 -27.30 14.29 9.90
CA GLN A 309 -28.53 14.29 9.10
C GLN A 309 -28.93 12.88 8.63
N GLU A 310 -28.44 11.84 9.29
CA GLU A 310 -28.62 10.47 8.85
C GLU A 310 -30.06 9.96 9.11
N PRO A 311 -30.71 9.32 8.12
CA PRO A 311 -32.03 8.74 8.29
C PRO A 311 -32.00 7.46 9.15
N ASP A 312 -33.14 7.06 9.71
CA ASP A 312 -33.23 5.86 10.55
C ASP A 312 -32.82 4.57 9.82
N LEU A 313 -33.12 4.48 8.52
CA LEU A 313 -32.72 3.32 7.69
C LEU A 313 -31.19 3.20 7.56
N PHE A 314 -30.47 4.32 7.54
CA PHE A 314 -29.00 4.31 7.54
C PHE A 314 -28.47 3.69 8.84
N TRP A 315 -28.99 4.14 9.98
CA TRP A 315 -28.56 3.61 11.28
C TRP A 315 -28.93 2.16 11.48
N SER A 316 -30.16 1.75 11.15
CA SER A 316 -30.58 0.36 11.31
C SER A 316 -29.75 -0.59 10.43
N SER A 317 -29.36 -0.14 9.23
CA SER A 317 -28.48 -0.88 8.31
C SER A 317 -27.03 -1.03 8.78
N LEU A 318 -26.60 -0.22 9.75
CA LEU A 318 -25.27 -0.27 10.38
C LEU A 318 -25.30 -0.83 11.83
N GLY A 319 -26.39 -1.51 12.20
CA GLY A 319 -26.54 -2.10 13.54
C GLY A 319 -26.87 -1.09 14.63
N GLY A 320 -27.56 0.00 14.28
CA GLY A 320 -27.94 1.11 15.16
C GLY A 320 -26.88 2.20 15.25
N LYS A 321 -27.21 3.33 15.89
CA LYS A 321 -26.26 4.44 16.13
C LYS A 321 -25.39 4.14 17.35
N LYS A 322 -24.07 4.07 17.15
CA LYS A 322 -23.05 3.88 18.20
C LYS A 322 -22.10 5.09 18.25
N PRO A 323 -21.36 5.28 19.35
CA PRO A 323 -20.25 6.22 19.37
C PRO A 323 -19.19 5.83 18.33
N TYR A 324 -18.67 6.81 17.62
CA TYR A 324 -17.61 6.67 16.64
C TYR A 324 -16.59 7.81 16.79
N ASP A 325 -15.47 7.72 16.08
CA ASP A 325 -14.34 8.63 16.27
C ASP A 325 -14.54 9.94 15.49
N GLU A 326 -14.48 11.09 16.14
CA GLU A 326 -14.65 12.38 15.47
C GLU A 326 -13.31 13.02 15.07
N ASP A 327 -12.19 12.41 15.42
CA ASP A 327 -10.85 12.93 15.15
C ASP A 327 -10.12 12.13 14.05
N SER A 328 -9.49 12.85 13.14
CA SER A 328 -8.63 12.31 12.08
C SER A 328 -7.23 12.94 12.09
N ALA A 329 -6.90 13.74 13.12
CA ALA A 329 -5.59 14.42 13.24
C ALA A 329 -4.41 13.45 13.20
N PHE A 330 -4.61 12.18 13.59
CA PHE A 330 -3.60 11.13 13.48
C PHE A 330 -3.05 10.99 12.05
N MET A 331 -3.84 11.29 11.00
CA MET A 331 -3.39 11.22 9.61
C MET A 331 -2.18 12.12 9.32
N HIS A 332 -2.05 13.23 10.05
CA HIS A 332 -0.93 14.17 9.92
C HIS A 332 0.31 13.75 10.72
N HIS A 333 0.19 12.76 11.59
CA HIS A 333 1.25 12.36 12.50
C HIS A 333 1.68 10.91 12.33
N VAL A 334 0.83 10.09 11.71
CA VAL A 334 1.01 8.65 11.75
C VAL A 334 2.28 8.20 11.04
N ARG A 335 3.08 7.38 11.72
CA ARG A 335 4.32 6.79 11.21
C ARG A 335 4.46 5.37 11.74
N LEU A 336 4.83 4.44 10.86
CA LEU A 336 5.04 3.04 11.22
C LEU A 336 6.50 2.67 10.98
N PHE A 337 7.15 2.08 11.99
CA PHE A 337 8.51 1.58 11.91
C PHE A 337 8.55 0.09 12.20
N ARG A 338 9.31 -0.66 11.41
CA ARG A 338 9.63 -2.08 11.63
C ARG A 338 10.96 -2.20 12.36
N CYS A 339 10.97 -2.93 13.47
CA CYS A 339 12.16 -3.30 14.23
C CYS A 339 12.43 -4.79 14.01
N SER A 340 13.50 -5.11 13.28
CA SER A 340 13.81 -6.49 12.90
C SER A 340 15.31 -6.77 12.94
N ASN A 341 15.68 -8.03 13.14
CA ASN A 341 17.06 -8.52 13.07
C ASN A 341 17.37 -9.37 11.82
N GLU A 342 16.45 -9.47 10.86
CA GLU A 342 16.59 -10.30 9.63
C GLU A 342 17.90 -10.09 8.87
N ARG A 343 18.49 -8.88 8.96
CA ARG A 343 19.77 -8.53 8.30
C ARG A 343 21.00 -9.05 9.04
N GLY A 344 20.82 -9.88 10.07
CA GLY A 344 21.87 -10.36 10.97
C GLY A 344 22.28 -9.34 12.05
N PHE A 345 21.62 -8.19 12.11
CA PHE A 345 21.82 -7.14 13.10
C PHE A 345 20.53 -6.35 13.29
N PHE A 346 20.37 -5.64 14.42
CA PHE A 346 19.13 -4.95 14.73
C PHE A 346 18.97 -3.70 13.86
N THR A 347 17.84 -3.59 13.18
CA THR A 347 17.55 -2.46 12.30
C THR A 347 16.16 -1.92 12.54
N VAL A 348 16.03 -0.60 12.41
CA VAL A 348 14.74 0.08 12.37
C VAL A 348 14.57 0.71 11.01
N SER A 349 13.50 0.34 10.30
CA SER A 349 13.12 0.91 9.00
C SER A 349 11.73 1.51 9.08
N GLU A 350 11.54 2.71 8.52
CA GLU A 350 10.22 3.31 8.38
C GLU A 350 9.48 2.69 7.18
N LYS A 351 8.21 2.35 7.39
CA LYS A 351 7.29 1.95 6.32
C LYS A 351 6.78 3.22 5.62
N CYS A 352 6.45 3.11 4.34
CA CYS A 352 5.87 4.23 3.60
C CYS A 352 4.59 4.73 4.27
N SER A 353 4.22 5.98 3.98
CA SER A 353 3.04 6.61 4.60
C SER A 353 1.71 5.90 4.26
N ASP A 354 1.70 5.04 3.24
CA ASP A 354 0.56 4.20 2.82
C ASP A 354 0.68 2.76 3.36
N PHE A 355 1.09 2.60 4.61
CA PHE A 355 1.18 1.27 5.24
C PHE A 355 -0.21 0.68 5.50
N CYS A 356 -0.30 -0.64 5.56
CA CYS A 356 -1.53 -1.39 5.81
C CYS A 356 -1.39 -2.39 6.98
N GLN A 357 -2.48 -3.09 7.31
CA GLN A 357 -2.45 -4.07 8.40
C GLN A 357 -1.46 -5.22 8.15
N GLU A 358 -1.25 -5.62 6.89
CA GLU A 358 -0.30 -6.67 6.52
C GLU A 358 1.17 -6.25 6.69
N ASP A 359 1.45 -4.96 6.89
CA ASP A 359 2.79 -4.52 7.29
C ASP A 359 3.12 -4.88 8.76
N LEU A 360 2.16 -5.35 9.55
CA LEU A 360 2.35 -5.86 10.90
C LEU A 360 2.85 -7.31 10.89
N ALA A 361 4.11 -7.50 10.52
CA ALA A 361 4.80 -8.79 10.50
C ALA A 361 4.76 -9.51 11.87
N ASN A 362 4.27 -10.74 11.87
CA ASN A 362 3.99 -11.50 13.09
C ASN A 362 5.25 -11.90 13.89
N ASP A 363 6.39 -11.92 13.23
CA ASP A 363 7.71 -12.28 13.74
C ASP A 363 8.54 -11.06 14.17
N ASP A 364 7.98 -9.84 14.09
CA ASP A 364 8.71 -8.60 14.39
C ASP A 364 7.99 -7.69 15.39
N VAL A 365 8.73 -6.67 15.84
CA VAL A 365 8.18 -5.56 16.63
C VAL A 365 7.96 -4.36 15.73
N MET A 366 6.81 -3.72 15.87
CA MET A 366 6.49 -2.47 15.17
C MET A 366 6.40 -1.31 16.15
N ILE A 367 6.77 -0.12 15.71
CA ILE A 367 6.56 1.13 16.44
C ILE A 367 5.61 1.99 15.62
N LEU A 368 4.47 2.37 16.18
CA LEU A 368 3.49 3.24 15.55
C LEU A 368 3.36 4.54 16.36
N ASP A 369 3.75 5.68 15.81
CA ASP A 369 3.40 6.99 16.37
C ASP A 369 2.11 7.46 15.73
N ASN A 370 1.08 7.81 16.50
CA ASN A 370 -0.17 8.37 15.97
C ASN A 370 -0.34 9.88 16.24
N GLY A 371 0.68 10.54 16.80
CA GLY A 371 0.62 11.95 17.18
C GLY A 371 0.28 12.21 18.65
N THR A 372 -0.22 11.21 19.37
CA THR A 372 -0.53 11.31 20.81
C THR A 372 0.17 10.21 21.60
N GLU A 373 0.14 8.99 21.08
CA GLU A 373 0.77 7.81 21.65
C GLU A 373 1.74 7.18 20.66
N VAL A 374 2.82 6.63 21.21
CA VAL A 374 3.74 5.76 20.48
C VAL A 374 3.46 4.34 20.96
N TYR A 375 2.92 3.52 20.07
CA TYR A 375 2.63 2.12 20.33
C TYR A 375 3.82 1.26 19.94
N MET A 376 4.28 0.43 20.85
CA MET A 376 5.14 -0.71 20.55
C MET A 376 4.22 -1.92 20.34
N TRP A 377 3.99 -2.29 19.09
CA TRP A 377 3.22 -3.47 18.73
C TRP A 377 4.16 -4.68 18.65
N VAL A 378 3.80 -5.78 19.31
CA VAL A 378 4.60 -7.00 19.39
C VAL A 378 3.87 -8.13 18.68
N GLY A 379 4.49 -8.65 17.62
CA GLY A 379 4.04 -9.85 16.92
C GLY A 379 4.06 -11.08 17.82
N ALA A 380 3.29 -12.11 17.46
CA ALA A 380 3.18 -13.31 18.29
C ALA A 380 4.47 -14.16 18.30
N GLU A 381 5.28 -14.04 17.23
CA GLU A 381 6.49 -14.84 16.99
C GLU A 381 7.78 -14.01 17.18
N SER A 382 7.67 -12.77 17.66
CA SER A 382 8.84 -11.90 17.83
C SER A 382 9.85 -12.42 18.85
N SER A 383 11.13 -12.26 18.55
CA SER A 383 12.20 -12.69 19.46
C SER A 383 12.30 -11.80 20.70
N GLN A 384 12.77 -12.37 21.82
CA GLN A 384 13.04 -11.59 23.05
C GLN A 384 14.08 -10.48 22.82
N VAL A 385 14.99 -10.69 21.87
CA VAL A 385 16.00 -9.70 21.48
C VAL A 385 15.32 -8.50 20.80
N GLU A 386 14.44 -8.75 19.82
CA GLU A 386 13.68 -7.68 19.15
C GLU A 386 12.75 -6.93 20.09
N ILE A 387 12.06 -7.64 21.00
CA ILE A 387 11.22 -6.99 22.02
C ILE A 387 12.06 -6.04 22.88
N LYS A 388 13.22 -6.50 23.38
CA LYS A 388 14.09 -5.67 24.23
C LYS A 388 14.67 -4.47 23.48
N LEU A 389 15.08 -4.65 22.23
CA LEU A 389 15.68 -3.59 21.43
C LEU A 389 14.62 -2.62 20.87
N GLY A 390 13.46 -3.12 20.47
CA GLY A 390 12.30 -2.33 20.06
C GLY A 390 11.81 -1.41 21.18
N LEU A 391 11.78 -1.89 22.43
CA LEU A 391 11.47 -1.04 23.58
C LEU A 391 12.48 0.11 23.73
N LYS A 392 13.77 -0.18 23.58
CA LYS A 392 14.83 0.85 23.62
C LYS A 392 14.68 1.83 22.46
N ALA A 393 14.40 1.34 21.26
CA ALA A 393 14.17 2.15 20.07
C ALA A 393 12.99 3.11 20.27
N ALA A 394 11.85 2.63 20.76
CA ALA A 394 10.68 3.46 21.07
C ALA A 394 10.99 4.53 22.13
N GLN A 395 11.74 4.19 23.18
CA GLN A 395 12.16 5.16 24.20
C GLN A 395 13.08 6.24 23.63
N VAL A 396 14.03 5.85 22.78
CA VAL A 396 14.94 6.79 22.10
C VAL A 396 14.16 7.71 21.16
N TYR A 397 13.20 7.17 20.41
CA TYR A 397 12.32 7.95 19.54
C TYR A 397 11.50 8.99 20.32
N ILE A 398 10.84 8.61 21.42
CA ILE A 398 10.08 9.53 22.25
C ILE A 398 10.97 10.63 22.85
N ARG A 399 12.17 10.30 23.33
CA ARG A 399 13.13 11.29 23.83
C ARG A 399 13.56 12.26 22.74
N HIS A 400 13.78 11.76 21.53
CA HIS A 400 14.11 12.61 20.39
C HIS A 400 12.97 13.60 20.08
N LEU A 401 11.73 13.12 20.03
CA LEU A 401 10.55 13.98 19.82
C LEU A 401 10.36 15.02 20.93
N ALA A 402 10.66 14.67 22.19
CA ALA A 402 10.59 15.59 23.32
C ALA A 402 11.66 16.70 23.26
N ASN A 403 12.81 16.42 22.63
CA ASN A 403 13.84 17.43 22.39
C ASN A 403 13.51 18.33 21.19
N GLN A 404 12.59 17.91 20.33
CA GLN A 404 11.99 18.78 19.31
C GLN A 404 10.85 19.60 19.96
N THR A 405 10.49 20.74 19.37
CA THR A 405 9.34 21.56 19.81
C THR A 405 8.01 20.89 19.45
N THR A 406 7.83 19.64 19.86
CA THR A 406 6.62 18.85 19.61
C THR A 406 5.52 19.33 20.57
N PRO A 407 4.32 19.71 20.08
CA PRO A 407 3.30 20.35 20.92
C PRO A 407 2.69 19.44 21.99
N SER A 408 2.82 18.10 21.86
CA SER A 408 2.29 17.14 22.82
C SER A 408 3.32 16.03 23.16
N PRO A 409 3.58 15.75 24.45
CA PRO A 409 4.48 14.66 24.83
C PRO A 409 3.86 13.32 24.46
N ARG A 410 4.61 12.48 23.73
CA ARG A 410 4.17 11.14 23.35
C ARG A 410 4.22 10.19 24.54
N ARG A 411 3.15 9.39 24.74
CA ARG A 411 3.13 8.30 25.73
C ARG A 411 3.44 6.97 25.07
N LEU A 412 4.33 6.19 25.68
CA LEU A 412 4.61 4.83 25.22
C LEU A 412 3.50 3.88 25.66
N ARG A 413 2.97 3.08 24.72
CA ARG A 413 1.98 2.03 25.01
C ARG A 413 2.40 0.70 24.39
N LEU A 414 2.29 -0.38 25.14
CA LEU A 414 2.52 -1.73 24.62
C LEU A 414 1.22 -2.26 24.01
N VAL A 415 1.29 -2.81 22.81
CA VAL A 415 0.21 -3.51 22.13
C VAL A 415 0.72 -4.88 21.71
N ARG A 416 -0.10 -5.91 21.88
CA ARG A 416 0.22 -7.26 21.39
C ARG A 416 -0.74 -7.61 20.28
N ARG A 417 -0.28 -8.41 19.32
CA ARG A 417 -1.12 -8.95 18.25
C ARG A 417 -2.43 -9.53 18.80
N GLY A 418 -3.55 -9.10 18.25
CA GLY A 418 -4.90 -9.54 18.64
C GLY A 418 -5.47 -8.84 19.86
N ASN A 419 -4.75 -7.89 20.47
CA ASN A 419 -5.22 -7.05 21.56
C ASN A 419 -4.97 -5.56 21.26
N GLU A 420 -5.17 -5.18 19.99
CA GLU A 420 -5.10 -3.80 19.53
C GLU A 420 -6.28 -2.98 20.07
N VAL A 421 -5.98 -1.74 20.46
CA VAL A 421 -6.99 -0.76 20.88
C VAL A 421 -7.51 0.03 19.68
N PRO A 422 -8.75 0.58 19.74
CA PRO A 422 -9.32 1.35 18.62
C PRO A 422 -8.38 2.43 18.06
N ALA A 423 -7.77 3.23 18.94
CA ALA A 423 -6.84 4.29 18.56
C ALA A 423 -5.54 3.81 17.86
N PHE A 424 -5.20 2.52 17.97
CA PHE A 424 -4.14 1.89 17.18
C PHE A 424 -4.70 1.42 15.84
N SER A 425 -5.81 0.67 15.84
CA SER A 425 -6.40 0.12 14.61
C SER A 425 -6.89 1.19 13.63
N HIS A 426 -7.36 2.35 14.11
CA HIS A 426 -7.81 3.47 13.26
C HIS A 426 -6.70 4.04 12.37
N CYS A 427 -5.43 3.86 12.77
CA CYS A 427 -4.29 4.25 11.96
C CYS A 427 -4.19 3.45 10.64
N PHE A 428 -4.83 2.29 10.55
CA PHE A 428 -4.80 1.42 9.38
C PHE A 428 -6.13 1.51 8.63
N HIS A 429 -6.08 1.66 7.31
CA HIS A 429 -7.30 1.68 6.50
C HIS A 429 -7.93 0.28 6.47
N ALA A 430 -9.23 0.20 6.75
CA ALA A 430 -10.02 -1.03 6.69
C ALA A 430 -9.51 -2.17 7.59
N TRP A 431 -9.05 -1.83 8.80
CA TRP A 431 -8.61 -2.80 9.81
C TRP A 431 -9.61 -3.95 10.01
N ARG A 432 -9.10 -5.17 10.08
CA ARG A 432 -9.87 -6.39 10.36
C ARG A 432 -9.32 -7.08 11.60
N PRO A 433 -10.16 -7.73 12.42
CA PRO A 433 -9.67 -8.58 13.49
C PRO A 433 -8.77 -9.70 12.93
N PHE A 434 -7.64 -9.96 13.58
CA PHE A 434 -6.81 -11.10 13.20
C PHE A 434 -7.60 -12.42 13.32
N PRO A 435 -7.37 -13.40 12.42
CA PRO A 435 -7.97 -14.71 12.55
C PRO A 435 -7.65 -15.30 13.92
N ARG A 436 -8.66 -15.81 14.63
CA ARG A 436 -8.42 -16.55 15.86
C ARG A 436 -7.67 -17.83 15.50
N PRO A 437 -6.64 -18.24 16.27
CA PRO A 437 -6.06 -19.56 16.11
C PRO A 437 -7.18 -20.60 16.20
N VAL A 438 -7.23 -21.53 15.25
CA VAL A 438 -8.12 -22.69 15.36
C VAL A 438 -7.65 -23.45 16.60
N GLN A 439 -8.52 -23.52 17.62
CA GLN A 439 -8.23 -24.20 18.89
C GLN A 439 -8.17 -25.72 18.72
#